data_AF-A0A0G3UVH5-F1
#
_entry.id   AF-A0A0G3UVH5-F1
#
_cell.length_a   1.000
_cell.length_b   1.000
_cell.length_c   1.000
_cell.angle_alpha   90.00
_cell.angle_beta   90.00
_cell.angle_gamma   90.00
#
_symmetry.space_group_name_H-M   'P 1'
#
loop_
_entity.id
_entity.type
_entity.pdbx_description
1 polymer ?
#
loop_
_entity_poly.entity_id
_entity_poly.type
_entity_poly.pdbx_seq_one_letter_code
_entity_poly.pdbx_strand_id
1 'polypeptide(L)'
;MKLYWALGGTALTSSAPLPRSGREELVAQTPGTMAGHWISVGLVLLGALAALATVRPWGQVLPRRLLTVPMWITGALMVLRACGALGFGFVGDAMVLTGVLHVDPPDTEIAHHLSRVDLLLWSPYFLVWGLLWGATAWATPRRPAR
;
A
#
# COMPACT_ATOMS: atom_id res chain seq x y z
N MET A 1 1.45 12.02 8.75
CA MET A 1 1.48 12.70 7.43
C MET A 1 0.16 12.56 6.68
N LYS A 2 -0.26 11.37 6.20
CA LYS A 2 -1.53 11.22 5.45
C LYS A 2 -2.78 11.72 6.20
N LEU A 3 -2.87 11.50 7.51
CA LEU A 3 -3.97 12.02 8.34
C LEU A 3 -3.96 13.56 8.45
N TYR A 4 -2.78 14.18 8.47
CA TYR A 4 -2.64 15.64 8.54
C TYR A 4 -3.07 16.30 7.23
N TRP A 5 -2.68 15.72 6.08
CA TRP A 5 -3.17 16.17 4.77
C TRP A 5 -4.66 15.86 4.57
N ALA A 6 -5.18 14.74 5.10
CA ALA A 6 -6.62 14.45 5.10
C ALA A 6 -7.46 15.45 5.91
N LEU A 7 -6.85 16.08 6.93
CA LEU A 7 -7.46 17.13 7.75
C LEU A 7 -7.27 18.54 7.15
N GLY A 8 -6.74 18.63 5.92
CA GLY A 8 -6.54 19.90 5.21
C GLY A 8 -5.23 20.61 5.50
N GLY A 9 -4.28 19.98 6.20
CA GLY A 9 -2.98 20.54 6.48
C GLY A 9 -2.09 20.66 5.24
N THR A 10 -1.48 21.83 5.01
CA THR A 10 -0.65 22.12 3.83
C THR A 10 0.85 22.06 4.08
N ALA A 11 1.29 21.87 5.33
CA ALA A 11 2.72 21.77 5.65
C ALA A 11 3.37 20.52 5.02
N LEU A 12 4.65 20.65 4.63
CA LEU A 12 5.50 19.63 3.97
C LEU A 12 5.06 19.21 2.54
N THR A 13 4.05 19.85 1.94
CA THR A 13 3.67 19.60 0.54
C THR A 13 4.79 19.94 -0.46
N SER A 14 5.60 20.96 -0.15
CA SER A 14 6.78 21.35 -0.94
C SER A 14 7.95 20.34 -0.87
N SER A 15 7.98 19.48 0.15
CA SER A 15 9.00 18.43 0.33
C SER A 15 8.53 17.06 -0.16
N ALA A 16 7.30 16.94 -0.67
CA ALA A 16 6.79 15.70 -1.22
C ALA A 16 7.53 15.38 -2.53
N PRO A 17 8.10 14.16 -2.69
CA PRO A 17 8.78 13.78 -3.93
C PRO A 17 7.72 13.40 -4.97
N LEU A 18 7.02 14.42 -5.48
CA LEU A 18 5.93 14.27 -6.44
C LEU A 18 6.19 15.14 -7.68
N PRO A 19 5.72 14.70 -8.86
CA PRO A 19 5.60 15.52 -10.07
C PRO A 19 4.91 16.85 -9.79
N ARG A 20 5.17 17.89 -10.61
CA ARG A 20 4.57 19.22 -10.40
C ARG A 20 3.04 19.17 -10.38
N SER A 21 2.44 18.42 -11.30
CA SER A 21 0.99 18.17 -11.37
C SER A 21 0.44 17.52 -10.09
N GLY A 22 1.14 16.53 -9.53
CA GLY A 22 0.75 15.89 -8.28
C GLY A 22 0.86 16.80 -7.05
N ARG A 23 1.78 17.78 -7.06
CA ARG A 23 1.85 18.82 -6.01
C ARG A 23 0.72 19.83 -6.13
N GLU A 24 0.40 20.26 -7.35
CA GLU A 24 -0.72 21.16 -7.61
C GLU A 24 -2.04 20.53 -7.18
N GLU A 25 -2.22 19.23 -7.43
CA GLU A 25 -3.42 18.49 -7.02
C GLU A 25 -3.53 18.29 -5.50
N LEU A 26 -2.40 18.07 -4.81
CA LEU A 26 -2.33 18.04 -3.35
C LEU A 26 -2.65 19.40 -2.71
N VAL A 27 -2.18 20.48 -3.31
CA VAL A 27 -2.48 21.85 -2.86
C VAL A 27 -3.95 22.20 -3.13
N ALA A 28 -4.51 21.70 -4.23
CA ALA A 28 -5.90 21.91 -4.62
C ALA A 28 -6.92 21.14 -3.76
N GLN A 29 -6.49 20.19 -2.92
CA GLN A 29 -7.35 19.34 -2.06
C GLN A 29 -8.57 18.79 -2.82
N THR A 30 -8.33 18.29 -4.04
CA THR A 30 -9.41 17.71 -4.84
C THR A 30 -10.10 16.57 -4.09
N PRO A 31 -11.41 16.35 -4.27
CA PRO A 31 -12.14 15.30 -3.55
C PRO A 31 -11.50 13.91 -3.67
N GLY A 32 -10.83 13.63 -4.80
CA GLY A 32 -10.12 12.37 -5.06
C GLY A 32 -8.85 12.18 -4.23
N THR A 33 -8.04 13.23 -4.02
CA THR A 33 -6.81 13.14 -3.21
C THR A 33 -7.14 12.97 -1.73
N MET A 34 -8.17 13.65 -1.24
CA MET A 34 -8.72 13.49 0.10
C MET A 34 -9.26 12.06 0.33
N ALA A 35 -10.02 11.52 -0.62
CA ALA A 35 -10.52 10.15 -0.54
C ALA A 35 -9.38 9.12 -0.47
N GLY A 36 -8.31 9.30 -1.26
CA GLY A 36 -7.13 8.43 -1.24
C GLY A 36 -6.40 8.43 0.11
N HIS A 37 -6.35 9.57 0.80
CA HIS A 37 -5.79 9.66 2.15
C HIS A 37 -6.66 8.92 3.18
N TRP A 38 -7.98 9.08 3.13
CA TRP A 38 -8.90 8.37 4.01
C TRP A 38 -8.88 6.85 3.79
N ILE A 39 -8.80 6.40 2.54
CA ILE A 39 -8.62 4.98 2.20
C ILE A 39 -7.32 4.45 2.81
N SER A 40 -6.23 5.22 2.70
CA SER A 40 -4.94 4.83 3.30
C SER A 40 -5.02 4.72 4.83
N VAL A 41 -5.71 5.66 5.49
CA VAL A 41 -5.93 5.61 6.94
C VAL A 41 -6.75 4.39 7.32
N GLY A 42 -7.83 4.11 6.60
CA GLY A 42 -8.65 2.92 6.79
C GLY A 42 -7.85 1.62 6.65
N LEU A 43 -6.96 1.54 5.65
CA LEU A 43 -6.13 0.36 5.42
C LEU A 43 -5.12 0.14 6.55
N VAL A 44 -4.52 1.21 7.09
CA VAL A 44 -3.63 1.13 8.26
C VAL A 44 -4.40 0.66 9.50
N LEU A 45 -5.60 1.18 9.73
CA LEU A 45 -6.45 0.76 10.85
C LEU A 45 -6.85 -0.71 10.74
N LEU A 46 -7.22 -1.18 9.55
CA LEU A 46 -7.51 -2.59 9.29
C LEU A 46 -6.28 -3.48 9.54
N GLY A 47 -5.11 -3.06 9.06
CA GLY A 47 -3.85 -3.76 9.33
C GLY A 47 -3.49 -3.81 10.81
N ALA A 48 -3.68 -2.70 11.54
CA ALA A 48 -3.43 -2.63 12.98
C ALA A 48 -4.41 -3.51 13.78
N LEU A 49 -5.69 -3.54 13.40
CA LEU A 49 -6.68 -4.43 14.00
C LEU A 49 -6.37 -5.90 13.72
N ALA A 50 -5.97 -6.23 12.49
CA ALA A 50 -5.54 -7.58 12.13
C ALA A 50 -4.31 -8.01 12.95
N ALA A 51 -3.30 -7.14 13.09
CA ALA A 51 -2.13 -7.39 13.94
C ALA A 51 -2.51 -7.54 15.41
N LEU A 52 -3.37 -6.66 15.95
CA LEU A 52 -3.82 -6.75 17.35
C LEU A 52 -4.57 -8.05 17.62
N ALA A 53 -5.36 -8.52 16.66
CA ALA A 53 -6.09 -9.77 16.74
C ALA A 53 -5.18 -11.02 16.71
N THR A 54 -3.94 -10.90 16.22
CA THR A 54 -2.93 -11.99 16.29
C THR A 54 -2.21 -12.07 17.64
N VAL A 55 -2.13 -10.97 18.39
CA VAL A 55 -1.36 -10.90 19.65
C VAL A 55 -2.23 -11.06 20.88
N ARG A 56 -3.49 -10.58 20.86
CA ARG A 56 -4.42 -10.76 21.98
C ARG A 56 -5.16 -12.11 21.88
N PRO A 57 -5.57 -12.70 23.02
CA PRO A 57 -6.29 -13.98 23.08
C PRO A 57 -7.74 -13.90 22.57
N TRP A 58 -8.02 -13.08 21.56
CA TRP A 58 -9.31 -13.03 20.87
C TRP A 58 -9.60 -14.30 20.08
N GLY A 59 -8.58 -15.13 19.81
CA GLY A 59 -8.72 -16.41 19.10
C GLY A 59 -9.62 -17.46 19.77
N GLN A 60 -10.08 -17.24 21.01
CA GLN A 60 -11.10 -18.06 21.66
C GLN A 60 -12.54 -17.56 21.43
N VAL A 61 -12.72 -16.29 21.05
CA VAL A 61 -14.04 -15.63 20.94
C VAL A 61 -14.37 -15.24 19.49
N LEU A 62 -13.37 -14.90 18.68
CA LEU A 62 -13.58 -14.42 17.31
C LEU A 62 -13.57 -15.60 16.31
N PRO A 63 -14.58 -15.72 15.43
CA PRO A 63 -14.60 -16.75 14.41
C PRO A 63 -13.40 -16.59 13.46
N ARG A 64 -12.69 -17.69 13.24
CA ARG A 64 -11.46 -17.78 12.42
C ARG A 64 -11.54 -17.03 11.09
N ARG A 65 -12.69 -17.03 10.42
CA ARG A 65 -12.87 -16.30 9.15
C ARG A 65 -12.59 -14.81 9.29
N LEU A 66 -12.95 -14.19 10.41
CA LEU A 66 -12.66 -12.79 10.70
C LEU A 66 -11.17 -12.50 10.90
N LEU A 67 -10.35 -13.53 11.16
CA LEU A 67 -8.90 -13.40 11.25
C LEU A 67 -8.23 -13.73 9.91
N THR A 68 -8.63 -14.82 9.25
CA THR A 68 -7.96 -15.26 8.03
C THR A 68 -8.32 -14.43 6.80
N VAL A 69 -9.56 -13.94 6.68
CA VAL A 69 -10.00 -13.12 5.54
C VAL A 69 -9.19 -11.83 5.43
N PRO A 70 -9.04 -10.99 6.48
CA PRO A 70 -8.23 -9.79 6.36
C PRO A 70 -6.76 -10.10 6.09
N MET A 71 -6.18 -11.17 6.67
CA MET A 71 -4.80 -11.58 6.36
C MET A 71 -4.63 -11.94 4.88
N TRP A 72 -5.57 -12.69 4.31
CA TRP A 72 -5.56 -13.02 2.89
C TRP A 72 -5.72 -11.80 2.00
N ILE A 73 -6.64 -10.90 2.35
CA ILE A 73 -6.88 -9.65 1.61
C ILE A 73 -5.62 -8.78 1.65
N THR A 74 -5.05 -8.55 2.84
CA THR A 74 -3.82 -7.77 3.00
C THR A 74 -2.65 -8.41 2.25
N GLY A 75 -2.46 -9.72 2.39
CA GLY A 75 -1.41 -10.45 1.68
C GLY A 75 -1.55 -10.35 0.16
N ALA A 76 -2.75 -10.59 -0.37
CA ALA A 76 -3.04 -10.50 -1.79
C ALA A 76 -2.84 -9.08 -2.33
N LEU A 77 -3.33 -8.05 -1.63
CA LEU A 77 -3.14 -6.66 -2.03
C LEU A 77 -1.67 -6.26 -2.06
N MET A 78 -0.88 -6.69 -1.06
CA MET A 78 0.57 -6.43 -1.03
C MET A 78 1.30 -7.12 -2.19
N VAL A 79 0.96 -8.37 -2.50
CA VAL A 79 1.56 -9.11 -3.63
C VAL A 79 1.15 -8.48 -4.97
N LEU A 80 -0.13 -8.20 -5.18
CA LEU A 80 -0.63 -7.56 -6.41
C LEU A 80 0.03 -6.20 -6.65
N ARG A 81 0.18 -5.41 -5.58
CA ARG A 81 0.92 -4.15 -5.61
C ARG A 81 2.38 -4.37 -5.97
N ALA A 82 3.07 -5.31 -5.33
CA ALA A 82 4.48 -5.59 -5.63
C ALA A 82 4.67 -6.02 -7.09
N CYS A 83 3.78 -6.85 -7.63
CA CYS A 83 3.89 -7.32 -9.01
C CYS A 83 3.66 -6.23 -10.07
N GLY A 84 2.96 -5.14 -9.75
CA GLY A 84 2.64 -4.10 -10.72
C GLY A 84 1.19 -4.08 -11.22
N ALA A 85 0.27 -4.84 -10.62
CA ALA A 85 -1.12 -4.92 -11.08
C ALA A 85 -1.88 -3.58 -10.99
N LEU A 86 -1.37 -2.64 -10.21
CA LEU A 86 -1.93 -1.30 -10.02
C LEU A 86 -1.20 -0.22 -10.84
N GLY A 87 -0.29 -0.62 -11.75
CA GLY A 87 0.52 0.29 -12.57
C GLY A 87 1.84 0.75 -11.91
N PHE A 88 2.08 0.36 -10.66
CA PHE A 88 3.32 0.61 -9.91
C PHE A 88 3.73 -0.66 -9.16
N GLY A 89 5.03 -0.90 -8.99
CA GLY A 89 5.62 -2.17 -8.57
C GLY A 89 6.59 -2.72 -9.62
N PHE A 90 7.04 -3.97 -9.50
CA PHE A 90 8.08 -4.56 -10.38
C PHE A 90 7.85 -4.30 -11.88
N VAL A 91 6.65 -4.59 -12.39
CA VAL A 91 6.34 -4.39 -13.82
C VAL A 91 6.22 -2.90 -14.16
N GLY A 92 5.52 -2.11 -13.35
CA GLY A 92 5.32 -0.68 -13.61
C GLY A 92 6.62 0.11 -13.57
N ASP A 93 7.45 -0.14 -12.57
CA ASP A 93 8.74 0.54 -12.40
C ASP A 93 9.75 0.11 -13.47
N ALA A 94 9.74 -1.17 -13.87
CA ALA A 94 10.52 -1.62 -15.01
C ALA A 94 10.08 -0.94 -16.32
N MET A 95 8.78 -0.78 -16.55
CA MET A 95 8.24 -0.09 -17.74
C MET A 95 8.64 1.39 -17.79
N VAL A 96 8.65 2.09 -16.65
CA VAL A 96 9.14 3.46 -16.55
C VAL A 96 10.64 3.52 -16.83
N LEU A 97 11.43 2.67 -16.17
CA LEU A 97 12.90 2.70 -16.30
C LEU A 97 13.41 2.26 -17.68
N THR A 98 12.65 1.43 -18.39
CA THR A 98 12.95 1.00 -19.76
C THR A 98 12.41 1.98 -20.82
N GLY A 99 11.68 3.02 -20.42
CA GLY A 99 11.09 4.01 -21.33
C GLY A 99 9.89 3.49 -22.13
N VAL A 100 9.37 2.30 -21.79
CA VAL A 100 8.15 1.76 -22.39
C VAL A 100 6.95 2.61 -22.00
N LEU A 101 6.87 3.02 -20.73
CA LEU A 101 5.89 3.99 -20.27
C LEU A 101 6.48 5.40 -20.43
N HIS A 102 5.91 6.19 -21.34
CA HIS A 102 6.35 7.56 -21.56
C HIS A 102 5.91 8.44 -20.38
N VAL A 103 6.89 9.09 -19.76
CA VAL A 103 6.70 10.10 -18.71
C VAL A 103 7.04 11.45 -19.32
N ASP A 104 6.23 12.46 -19.02
CA ASP A 104 6.48 13.81 -19.50
C ASP A 104 7.91 14.27 -19.14
N PRO A 105 8.63 14.92 -20.08
CA PRO A 105 10.02 15.35 -19.89
C PRO A 105 10.33 16.08 -18.58
N PRO A 106 9.48 17.00 -18.06
CA PRO A 106 9.76 17.68 -16.79
C PRO A 106 9.75 16.76 -15.58
N ASP A 107 9.13 15.57 -15.65
CA ASP A 107 8.94 14.67 -14.51
C ASP A 107 9.77 13.38 -14.62
N THR A 108 10.51 13.17 -15.72
CA THR A 108 11.27 11.95 -16.00
C THR A 108 12.31 11.62 -14.92
N GLU A 109 13.06 12.62 -14.45
CA GLU A 109 14.10 12.40 -13.43
C GLU A 109 13.50 11.93 -12.09
N ILE A 110 12.42 12.57 -11.67
CA ILE A 110 11.69 12.21 -10.44
C ILE A 110 11.06 10.83 -10.58
N ALA A 111 10.42 10.54 -11.73
CA ALA A 111 9.81 9.25 -12.00
C ALA A 111 10.85 8.12 -11.96
N HIS A 112 12.01 8.29 -12.60
CA HIS A 112 13.10 7.31 -12.57
C HIS A 112 13.64 7.09 -11.15
N HIS A 113 13.80 8.16 -10.36
CA HIS A 113 14.24 8.03 -8.97
C HIS A 113 13.22 7.26 -8.13
N LEU A 114 11.95 7.64 -8.20
CA LEU A 114 10.87 6.97 -7.46
C LEU A 114 10.74 5.50 -7.85
N SER A 115 10.78 5.19 -9.15
CA SER A 115 10.71 3.82 -9.63
C SER A 115 11.91 2.98 -9.20
N ARG A 116 13.12 3.55 -9.10
CA ARG A 116 14.28 2.81 -8.54
C ARG A 116 14.10 2.51 -7.06
N VAL A 117 13.65 3.49 -6.27
CA VAL A 117 13.41 3.30 -4.85
C VAL A 117 12.29 2.29 -4.62
N ASP A 118 11.21 2.36 -5.41
CA ASP A 118 10.13 1.39 -5.29
C ASP A 118 10.60 -0.02 -5.68
N LEU A 119 11.26 -0.16 -6.83
CA LEU A 119 11.76 -1.44 -7.33
C LEU A 119 12.75 -2.12 -6.37
N LEU A 120 13.66 -1.35 -5.77
CA LEU A 120 14.75 -1.89 -4.94
C LEU A 120 14.35 -2.10 -3.48
N LEU A 121 13.45 -1.27 -2.94
CA LEU A 121 13.12 -1.29 -1.51
C LEU A 121 11.68 -1.71 -1.27
N TRP A 122 10.72 -1.02 -1.89
CA TRP A 122 9.31 -1.21 -1.56
C TRP A 122 8.73 -2.49 -2.16
N SER A 123 8.91 -2.72 -3.45
CA SER A 123 8.39 -3.90 -4.15
C SER A 123 8.85 -5.22 -3.52
N PRO A 124 10.15 -5.43 -3.19
CA PRO A 124 10.60 -6.61 -2.44
C PRO A 124 9.98 -6.68 -1.04
N TYR A 125 9.92 -5.55 -0.32
CA TYR A 125 9.31 -5.49 1.02
C TYR A 125 7.84 -5.93 0.99
N PHE A 126 7.04 -5.38 0.07
CA PHE A 126 5.62 -5.72 -0.09
C PHE A 126 5.42 -7.17 -0.53
N LEU A 127 6.28 -7.68 -1.41
CA LEU A 127 6.21 -9.08 -1.83
C LEU A 127 6.46 -10.02 -0.64
N VAL A 128 7.56 -9.82 0.08
CA VAL A 128 7.92 -10.65 1.24
C VAL A 128 6.84 -10.59 2.30
N TRP A 129 6.38 -9.39 2.67
CA TRP A 129 5.32 -9.25 3.67
C TRP A 129 3.99 -9.83 3.20
N GLY A 130 3.62 -9.64 1.94
CA GLY A 130 2.40 -10.21 1.39
C GLY A 130 2.40 -11.73 1.44
N LEU A 131 3.54 -12.36 1.13
CA LEU A 131 3.74 -13.80 1.26
C LEU A 131 3.68 -14.26 2.72
N LEU A 132 4.27 -13.51 3.65
CA LEU A 132 4.20 -13.82 5.09
C LEU A 132 2.76 -13.75 5.63
N TRP A 133 1.97 -12.76 5.21
CA TRP A 133 0.54 -12.68 5.54
C TRP A 133 -0.26 -13.85 4.96
N GLY A 134 0.02 -14.27 3.72
CA GLY A 134 -0.56 -15.47 3.13
C GLY A 134 -0.15 -16.75 3.88
N ALA A 135 1.13 -16.88 4.23
CA ALA A 135 1.66 -18.02 4.95
C ALA A 135 1.08 -18.15 6.36
N THR A 136 0.93 -17.04 7.08
CA THR A 136 0.28 -17.01 8.42
C THR A 136 -1.21 -17.35 8.33
N ALA A 137 -1.92 -16.83 7.33
CA ALA A 137 -3.31 -17.21 7.08
C ALA A 137 -3.47 -18.70 6.74
N TRP A 138 -2.51 -19.27 6.00
CA TRP A 138 -2.45 -20.69 5.66
C TRP A 138 -2.10 -21.59 6.85
N ALA A 139 -1.11 -21.19 7.66
CA ALA A 139 -0.66 -21.93 8.84
C ALA A 139 -1.68 -21.94 9.99
N THR A 140 -2.66 -21.04 9.96
CA THR A 140 -3.76 -21.02 10.94
C THR A 140 -4.53 -22.37 10.85
N PRO A 141 -4.52 -23.23 11.90
CA PRO A 141 -4.94 -24.64 11.80
C PRO A 141 -6.41 -24.82 11.46
N ARG A 142 -6.71 -25.55 10.36
CA ARG A 142 -8.09 -25.91 9.92
C ARG A 142 -8.73 -26.84 10.95
N ARG A 143 -9.21 -26.32 12.08
CA ARG A 143 -10.07 -27.11 12.95
C ARG A 143 -11.37 -27.39 12.19
N PRO A 144 -11.76 -28.67 12.01
CA PRO A 144 -13.09 -29.00 11.54
C PRO A 144 -14.10 -28.38 12.52
N ALA A 145 -15.13 -27.74 11.98
CA ALA A 145 -16.29 -27.38 12.79
C ALA A 145 -16.80 -28.69 13.45
N ARG A 146 -16.81 -28.72 14.78
CA ARG A 146 -17.56 -29.72 15.53
C ARG A 146 -19.01 -29.25 15.63
#